data_AF-A0AAU4DMP7-F1
#
_entry.id   AF-A0AAU4DMP7-F1
#
_cell.length_a   1.000
_cell.length_b   1.000
_cell.length_c   1.000
_cell.angle_alpha   90.00
_cell.angle_beta   90.00
_cell.angle_gamma   90.00
#
_symmetry.space_group_name_H-M   'P 1'
#
loop_
_entity.id
_entity.type
_entity.pdbx_description
1 polymer ?
#
loop_
_entity_poly.entity_id
_entity_poly.type
_entity_poly.pdbx_seq_one_letter_code
_entity_poly.pdbx_strand_id
1 'polypeptide(L)'
;MTITSTVRLPARAGSTAAARVARRRAALHWVAVHSLAIAAALFFLLPFVFVLLTSVMSDQQALTSNLWPTEWHWGNYGKVWRTPGFLTWWRNTLLYAAGGTALTVVSSLPVAYALAKFRFRGRNLALTAVISMMMLPPQVTVIPMYLFWAKQMHLTGSLWPLVIPMAFGDAFSIFLLRQFLLTIPKEYLEAARIDGCGDLRTLVRVVLPMAKPAIAAVALFQFFFCWNDYFGPQIYSSENPGAWTLSYGLESFKGAHHTNWNLTMAATLLVTAPVLVLFFFAQKAFIEGVTLTGVKG
;
A
#
# COMPACT_ATOMS: atom_id res chain seq x y z
N MET A 1 25.12 12.53 79.64
CA MET A 1 26.14 13.09 78.72
C MET A 1 25.70 12.73 77.31
N THR A 2 25.28 13.73 76.56
CA THR A 2 24.45 13.63 75.35
C THR A 2 25.31 13.30 74.13
N ILE A 3 25.00 12.21 73.42
CA ILE A 3 25.67 11.85 72.15
C ILE A 3 24.92 12.56 71.02
N THR A 4 25.46 13.67 70.54
CA THR A 4 24.95 14.37 69.35
C THR A 4 25.48 13.67 68.10
N SER A 5 24.65 12.87 67.44
CA SER A 5 24.98 12.33 66.12
C SER A 5 24.75 13.39 65.06
N THR A 6 25.83 13.93 64.50
CA THR A 6 25.75 14.81 63.33
C THR A 6 25.49 13.96 62.09
N VAL A 7 24.25 13.97 61.61
CA VAL A 7 23.89 13.44 60.29
C VAL A 7 24.57 14.30 59.23
N ARG A 8 25.63 13.78 58.59
CA ARG A 8 26.19 14.37 57.37
C ARG A 8 25.24 14.07 56.21
N LEU A 9 24.57 15.09 55.69
CA LEU A 9 23.88 15.02 54.41
C LEU A 9 24.91 14.75 53.30
N PRO A 10 24.68 13.81 52.37
CA PRO A 10 25.59 13.60 51.26
C PRO A 10 25.60 14.85 50.36
N ALA A 11 26.80 15.38 50.13
CA ALA A 11 27.04 16.49 49.21
C ALA A 11 26.45 16.14 47.84
N ARG A 12 25.64 17.04 47.26
CA ARG A 12 25.17 16.95 45.87
C ARG A 12 26.39 16.79 44.97
N ALA A 13 26.63 15.57 44.48
CA ALA A 13 27.66 15.30 43.49
C ALA A 13 27.40 16.18 42.27
N GLY A 14 28.26 17.18 42.06
CA GLY A 14 28.22 18.03 40.87
C GLY A 14 28.33 17.14 39.63
N SER A 15 27.45 17.37 38.65
CA SER A 15 27.50 16.73 37.33
C SER A 15 28.94 16.67 36.83
N THR A 16 29.53 15.47 36.80
CA THR A 16 30.88 15.25 36.28
C THR A 16 31.02 15.78 34.85
N ALA A 17 32.20 16.26 34.47
CA ALA A 17 32.45 16.78 33.11
C ALA A 17 32.06 15.76 32.02
N ALA A 18 32.22 14.46 32.31
CA ALA A 18 31.76 13.35 31.47
C ALA A 18 30.23 13.37 31.22
N ALA A 19 29.41 13.65 32.24
CA ALA A 19 27.95 13.78 32.10
C ALA A 19 27.54 15.01 31.27
N ARG A 20 28.37 16.06 31.22
CA ARG A 20 28.15 17.24 30.36
C ARG A 20 28.51 16.94 28.90
N VAL A 21 29.60 16.22 28.64
CA VAL A 21 30.01 15.78 27.29
C VAL A 21 29.01 14.77 26.71
N ALA A 22 28.56 13.79 27.49
CA ALA A 22 27.54 12.83 27.07
C ALA A 22 26.22 13.51 26.70
N ARG A 23 25.77 14.48 27.51
CA ARG A 23 24.57 15.29 27.20
C ARG A 23 24.74 16.15 25.94
N ARG A 24 25.91 16.77 25.74
CA ARG A 24 26.21 17.53 24.52
C ARG A 24 26.22 16.63 23.28
N ARG A 25 26.82 15.44 23.36
CA ARG A 25 26.83 14.45 22.26
C ARG A 25 25.42 13.95 21.95
N ALA A 26 24.61 13.67 22.96
CA ALA A 26 23.21 13.29 22.78
C ALA A 26 22.39 14.42 22.13
N ALA A 27 22.59 15.66 22.56
CA ALA A 27 21.92 16.83 21.97
C ALA A 27 22.36 17.07 20.52
N LEU A 28 23.66 17.00 20.21
CA LEU A 28 24.16 17.12 18.84
C LEU A 28 23.66 16.01 17.94
N HIS A 29 23.61 14.77 18.43
CA HIS A 29 23.04 13.64 17.70
C HIS A 29 21.54 13.84 17.46
N TRP A 30 20.79 14.29 18.47
CA TRP A 30 19.37 14.62 18.34
C TRP A 30 19.16 15.70 17.27
N VAL A 31 19.93 16.80 17.31
CA VAL A 31 19.85 17.87 16.29
C VAL A 31 20.18 17.32 14.91
N ALA A 32 21.26 16.56 14.75
CA ALA A 32 21.64 15.98 13.47
C ALA A 32 20.55 15.07 12.88
N VAL A 33 19.96 14.19 13.69
CA VAL A 33 18.87 13.30 13.28
C VAL A 33 17.64 14.10 12.87
N HIS A 34 17.24 15.12 13.63
CA HIS A 34 16.05 15.93 13.32
C HIS A 34 16.28 16.82 12.10
N SER A 35 17.45 17.42 11.95
CA SER A 35 17.81 18.21 10.77
C SER A 35 17.81 17.33 9.51
N LEU A 36 18.38 16.13 9.56
CA LEU A 36 18.35 15.19 8.45
C LEU A 36 16.91 14.73 8.14
N ALA A 37 16.11 14.44 9.15
CA ALA A 37 14.71 14.04 8.98
C ALA A 37 13.88 15.17 8.35
N ILE A 38 14.08 16.43 8.76
CA ILE A 38 13.42 17.60 8.17
C ILE A 38 13.87 17.80 6.72
N ALA A 39 15.17 17.71 6.44
CA ALA A 39 15.68 17.83 5.08
C ALA A 39 15.10 16.74 4.16
N ALA A 40 15.04 15.49 4.64
CA ALA A 40 14.40 14.40 3.91
C ALA A 40 12.90 14.67 3.70
N ALA A 41 12.17 15.10 4.74
CA ALA A 41 10.75 15.42 4.63
C ALA A 41 10.48 16.53 3.61
N LEU A 42 11.27 17.61 3.63
CA LEU A 42 11.18 18.69 2.64
C LEU A 42 11.44 18.17 1.22
N PHE A 43 12.50 17.36 1.05
CA PHE A 43 12.83 16.77 -0.25
C PHE A 43 11.68 15.91 -0.80
N PHE A 44 11.03 15.09 0.03
CA PHE A 44 9.88 14.29 -0.39
C PHE A 44 8.61 15.13 -0.64
N LEU A 45 8.47 16.29 -0.01
CA LEU A 45 7.33 17.19 -0.22
C LEU A 45 7.45 18.04 -1.50
N LEU A 46 8.67 18.32 -1.97
CA LEU A 46 8.90 19.11 -3.19
C LEU A 46 8.06 18.68 -4.40
N PRO A 47 8.00 17.40 -4.81
CA PRO A 47 7.18 17.00 -5.95
C PRO A 47 5.68 17.27 -5.71
N PHE A 48 5.18 17.11 -4.49
CA PHE A 48 3.77 17.41 -4.18
C PHE A 48 3.48 18.91 -4.26
N VAL A 49 4.39 19.75 -3.76
CA VAL A 49 4.28 21.21 -3.90
C VAL A 49 4.31 21.60 -5.37
N PHE A 50 5.21 21.02 -6.17
CA PHE A 50 5.27 21.27 -7.61
C PHE A 50 3.96 20.90 -8.33
N VAL A 51 3.42 19.71 -8.07
CA VAL A 51 2.14 19.27 -8.64
C VAL A 51 1.00 20.19 -8.19
N LEU A 52 0.96 20.57 -6.91
CA LEU A 52 -0.03 21.51 -6.37
C LEU A 52 0.02 22.87 -7.06
N LEU A 53 1.20 23.48 -7.15
CA LEU A 53 1.34 24.79 -7.78
C LEU A 53 0.99 24.72 -9.27
N THR A 54 1.46 23.71 -10.00
CA THR A 54 1.16 23.54 -11.43
C THR A 54 -0.34 23.31 -11.66
N SER A 55 -1.02 22.61 -10.75
CA SER A 55 -2.46 22.33 -10.87
C SER A 55 -3.35 23.59 -10.85
N VAL A 56 -2.87 24.68 -10.25
CA VAL A 56 -3.58 25.97 -10.16
C VAL A 56 -3.05 27.02 -11.15
N MET A 57 -2.15 26.64 -12.06
CA MET A 57 -1.66 27.53 -13.12
C MET A 57 -2.60 27.57 -14.34
N SER A 58 -2.39 28.58 -15.18
CA SER A 58 -2.97 28.63 -16.53
C SER A 58 -2.29 27.62 -17.46
N ASP A 59 -2.96 27.26 -18.56
CA ASP A 59 -2.43 26.29 -19.55
C ASP A 59 -1.07 26.76 -20.12
N GLN A 60 -0.94 28.06 -20.37
CA GLN A 60 0.30 28.66 -20.89
C GLN A 60 1.42 28.66 -19.84
N GLN A 61 1.11 29.05 -18.60
CA GLN A 61 2.12 29.11 -17.54
C GLN A 61 2.68 27.72 -17.22
N ALA A 62 1.83 26.68 -17.21
CA ALA A 62 2.23 25.31 -16.91
C ALA A 62 3.26 24.73 -17.91
N LEU A 63 3.46 25.38 -19.07
CA LEU A 63 4.47 25.03 -20.07
C LEU A 63 5.81 25.78 -19.88
N THR A 64 5.89 26.68 -18.90
CA THR A 64 7.08 27.53 -18.67
C THR A 64 7.92 27.01 -17.50
N SER A 65 9.14 27.56 -17.34
CA SER A 65 9.99 27.28 -16.18
C SER A 65 9.58 28.04 -14.91
N ASN A 66 8.52 28.86 -14.96
CA ASN A 66 8.08 29.63 -13.80
C ASN A 66 7.23 28.75 -12.85
N LEU A 67 7.83 28.36 -11.72
CA LEU A 67 7.24 27.44 -10.75
C LEU A 67 6.19 28.08 -9.83
N TRP A 68 6.13 29.42 -9.76
CA TRP A 68 5.21 30.12 -8.88
C TRP A 68 3.99 30.63 -9.66
N PRO A 69 2.75 30.26 -9.31
CA PRO A 69 1.55 30.71 -10.01
C PRO A 69 1.45 32.23 -10.05
N THR A 70 1.28 32.81 -11.24
CA THR A 70 1.01 34.26 -11.38
C THR A 70 -0.43 34.58 -11.04
N GLU A 71 -1.34 33.65 -11.37
CA GLU A 71 -2.75 33.67 -11.05
C GLU A 71 -3.20 32.30 -10.53
N TRP A 72 -4.20 32.28 -9.64
CA TRP A 72 -4.69 31.06 -9.01
C TRP A 72 -5.97 30.55 -9.69
N HIS A 73 -5.84 29.54 -10.55
CA HIS A 73 -6.93 28.95 -11.32
C HIS A 73 -7.52 27.70 -10.65
N TRP A 74 -8.19 27.86 -9.50
CA TRP A 74 -8.90 26.76 -8.82
C TRP A 74 -10.01 26.11 -9.67
N GLY A 75 -10.48 26.79 -10.71
CA GLY A 75 -11.43 26.26 -11.68
C GLY A 75 -10.93 25.00 -12.42
N ASN A 76 -9.62 24.74 -12.43
CA ASN A 76 -9.03 23.53 -13.01
C ASN A 76 -9.58 22.25 -12.37
N TYR A 77 -9.78 22.22 -11.05
CA TYR A 77 -10.41 21.07 -10.38
C TYR A 77 -11.86 20.86 -10.84
N GLY A 78 -12.62 21.95 -11.01
CA GLY A 78 -13.98 21.89 -11.54
C GLY A 78 -14.03 21.38 -12.98
N LYS A 79 -13.05 21.74 -13.81
CA LYS A 79 -12.89 21.21 -15.17
C LYS A 79 -12.63 19.70 -15.15
N VAL A 80 -11.72 19.22 -14.29
CA VAL A 80 -11.44 17.78 -14.13
C VAL A 80 -12.69 16.99 -13.74
N TRP A 81 -13.47 17.47 -12.77
CA TRP A 81 -14.72 16.80 -12.37
C TRP A 81 -15.77 16.75 -13.49
N ARG A 82 -15.73 17.70 -14.42
CA ARG A 82 -16.63 17.75 -15.59
C ARG A 82 -16.06 17.01 -16.81
N THR A 83 -14.84 16.48 -16.73
CA THR A 83 -14.26 15.68 -17.81
C THR A 83 -15.15 14.45 -18.06
N PRO A 84 -15.60 14.22 -19.31
CA PRO A 84 -16.42 13.07 -19.63
C PRO A 84 -15.76 11.75 -19.20
N GLY A 85 -16.52 10.89 -18.51
CA GLY A 85 -16.02 9.60 -18.05
C GLY A 85 -15.21 9.61 -16.75
N PHE A 86 -14.79 10.78 -16.22
CA PHE A 86 -13.97 10.84 -15.01
C PHE A 86 -14.61 10.13 -13.80
N LEU A 87 -15.90 10.35 -13.57
CA LEU A 87 -16.64 9.69 -12.49
C LEU A 87 -16.81 8.18 -12.72
N THR A 88 -16.90 7.76 -13.98
CA THR A 88 -16.90 6.34 -14.36
C THR A 88 -15.55 5.70 -14.03
N TRP A 89 -14.44 6.39 -14.29
CA TRP A 89 -13.10 5.91 -13.95
C TRP A 89 -12.91 5.76 -12.44
N TRP A 90 -13.45 6.69 -11.63
CA TRP A 90 -13.51 6.54 -10.17
C TRP A 90 -14.22 5.26 -9.75
N ARG A 91 -15.44 5.05 -10.25
CA ARG A 91 -16.21 3.84 -9.96
C ARG A 91 -15.45 2.58 -10.38
N ASN A 92 -14.90 2.57 -11.58
CA ASN A 92 -14.14 1.46 -12.13
C ASN A 92 -12.91 1.13 -11.28
N THR A 93 -12.17 2.15 -10.84
CA THR A 93 -10.99 1.99 -9.97
C THR A 93 -11.39 1.49 -8.60
N LEU A 94 -12.47 1.99 -8.02
CA LEU A 94 -12.98 1.51 -6.74
C LEU A 94 -13.46 0.06 -6.82
N LEU A 95 -14.17 -0.31 -7.88
CA LEU A 95 -14.59 -1.69 -8.13
C LEU A 95 -13.38 -2.60 -8.29
N TYR A 96 -12.40 -2.17 -9.08
CA TYR A 96 -11.19 -2.95 -9.33
C TYR A 96 -10.36 -3.10 -8.04
N ALA A 97 -10.09 -2.00 -7.33
CA ALA A 97 -9.25 -2.00 -6.15
C ALA A 97 -9.93 -2.66 -4.94
N ALA A 98 -11.16 -2.28 -4.60
CA ALA A 98 -11.86 -2.87 -3.45
C ALA A 98 -12.31 -4.31 -3.73
N GLY A 99 -12.90 -4.56 -4.91
CA GLY A 99 -13.35 -5.88 -5.32
C GLY A 99 -12.19 -6.86 -5.49
N GLY A 100 -11.15 -6.43 -6.20
CA GLY A 100 -9.92 -7.21 -6.35
C GLY A 100 -9.27 -7.54 -5.01
N THR A 101 -9.14 -6.55 -4.12
CA THR A 101 -8.60 -6.75 -2.77
C THR A 101 -9.40 -7.77 -1.96
N ALA A 102 -10.73 -7.65 -1.95
CA ALA A 102 -11.58 -8.59 -1.23
C ALA A 102 -11.41 -10.02 -1.76
N LEU A 103 -11.39 -10.19 -3.09
CA LEU A 103 -11.19 -11.49 -3.74
C LEU A 103 -9.82 -12.08 -3.42
N THR A 104 -8.76 -11.27 -3.46
CA THR A 104 -7.40 -11.69 -3.11
C THR A 104 -7.30 -12.15 -1.66
N VAL A 105 -7.83 -11.38 -0.72
CA VAL A 105 -7.80 -11.74 0.71
C VAL A 105 -8.58 -13.02 0.97
N VAL A 106 -9.80 -13.11 0.44
CA VAL A 106 -10.69 -14.27 0.64
C VAL A 106 -10.12 -15.54 0.03
N SER A 107 -9.48 -15.44 -1.14
CA SER A 107 -8.87 -16.60 -1.81
C SER A 107 -7.51 -17.00 -1.22
N SER A 108 -6.71 -16.03 -0.78
CA SER A 108 -5.35 -16.28 -0.27
C SER A 108 -5.34 -16.80 1.17
N LEU A 109 -6.30 -16.39 2.01
CA LEU A 109 -6.33 -16.74 3.43
C LEU A 109 -6.47 -18.25 3.69
N PRO A 110 -7.38 -19.01 3.03
CA PRO A 110 -7.48 -20.45 3.20
C PRO A 110 -6.20 -21.20 2.79
N VAL A 111 -5.57 -20.76 1.68
CA VAL A 111 -4.33 -21.36 1.19
C VAL A 111 -3.19 -21.13 2.18
N ALA A 112 -3.04 -19.88 2.65
CA ALA A 112 -2.06 -19.53 3.68
C ALA A 112 -2.29 -20.32 4.98
N TYR A 113 -3.55 -20.46 5.41
CA TYR A 113 -3.92 -21.23 6.59
C TYR A 113 -3.55 -22.71 6.46
N ALA A 114 -3.88 -23.35 5.34
CA ALA A 114 -3.53 -24.73 5.08
C ALA A 114 -2.00 -24.94 5.06
N LEU A 115 -1.25 -24.04 4.40
CA LEU A 115 0.22 -24.11 4.32
C LEU A 115 0.92 -23.80 5.66
N ALA A 116 0.28 -23.08 6.58
CA ALA A 116 0.82 -22.77 7.90
C ALA A 116 0.48 -23.84 8.94
N LYS A 117 -0.77 -24.32 8.96
CA LYS A 117 -1.31 -25.10 10.08
C LYS A 117 -1.46 -26.60 9.79
N PHE A 118 -1.76 -26.98 8.55
CA PHE A 118 -1.93 -28.39 8.20
C PHE A 118 -0.61 -29.07 7.85
N ARG A 119 -0.56 -30.38 8.12
CA ARG A 119 0.51 -31.29 7.70
C ARG A 119 -0.07 -32.20 6.62
N PHE A 120 0.35 -32.02 5.38
CA PHE A 120 -0.07 -32.85 4.25
C PHE A 120 1.13 -33.14 3.33
N ARG A 121 1.04 -34.23 2.56
CA ARG A 121 2.10 -34.64 1.64
C ARG A 121 2.17 -33.64 0.47
N GLY A 122 3.36 -33.09 0.22
CA GLY A 122 3.56 -32.06 -0.83
C GLY A 122 3.48 -30.61 -0.35
N ARG A 123 3.26 -30.34 0.94
CA ARG A 123 3.21 -28.97 1.49
C ARG A 123 4.43 -28.11 1.14
N ASN A 124 5.62 -28.68 1.21
CA ASN A 124 6.85 -27.95 0.88
C ASN A 124 6.92 -27.63 -0.62
N LEU A 125 6.47 -28.54 -1.49
CA LEU A 125 6.40 -28.30 -2.93
C LEU A 125 5.39 -27.19 -3.25
N ALA A 126 4.22 -27.21 -2.61
CA ALA A 126 3.23 -26.14 -2.76
C ALA A 126 3.78 -24.78 -2.32
N LEU A 127 4.51 -24.73 -1.20
CA LEU A 127 5.18 -23.50 -0.75
C LEU A 127 6.26 -23.03 -1.73
N THR A 128 7.08 -23.95 -2.24
CA THR A 128 8.07 -23.64 -3.27
C THR A 128 7.40 -23.08 -4.51
N ALA A 129 6.28 -23.67 -4.96
CA ALA A 129 5.53 -23.17 -6.10
C ALA A 129 5.02 -21.74 -5.87
N VAL A 130 4.47 -21.44 -4.69
CA VAL A 130 4.06 -20.07 -4.32
C VAL A 130 5.24 -19.10 -4.42
N ILE A 131 6.38 -19.44 -3.85
CA ILE A 131 7.58 -18.58 -3.89
C ILE A 131 8.09 -18.41 -5.33
N SER A 132 8.13 -19.48 -6.12
CA SER A 132 8.55 -19.43 -7.52
C SER A 132 7.64 -18.54 -8.38
N MET A 133 6.32 -18.52 -8.12
CA MET A 133 5.39 -17.64 -8.82
C MET A 133 5.67 -16.17 -8.55
N MET A 134 6.17 -15.81 -7.37
CA MET A 134 6.56 -14.42 -7.07
C MET A 134 7.79 -13.95 -7.87
N MET A 135 8.59 -14.88 -8.39
CA MET A 135 9.78 -14.58 -9.19
C MET A 135 9.46 -14.39 -10.67
N LEU A 136 8.27 -14.81 -11.12
CA LEU A 136 7.88 -14.74 -12.52
C LEU A 136 7.48 -13.29 -12.88
N PRO A 137 8.15 -12.64 -13.85
CA PRO A 137 7.77 -11.30 -14.27
C PRO A 137 6.39 -11.33 -14.95
N PRO A 138 5.44 -10.46 -14.57
CA PRO A 138 4.12 -10.39 -15.19
C PRO A 138 4.15 -10.18 -16.71
N GLN A 139 5.22 -9.57 -17.23
CA GLN A 139 5.40 -9.30 -18.66
C GLN A 139 5.53 -10.58 -19.49
N VAL A 140 6.05 -11.67 -18.90
CA VAL A 140 6.23 -12.95 -19.61
C VAL A 140 4.88 -13.63 -19.86
N THR A 141 3.93 -13.47 -18.94
CA THR A 141 2.60 -14.09 -19.04
C THR A 141 1.58 -13.21 -19.77
N VAL A 142 1.94 -11.97 -20.09
CA VAL A 142 0.97 -10.97 -20.59
C VAL A 142 0.39 -11.33 -21.95
N ILE A 143 1.22 -11.80 -22.90
CA ILE A 143 0.78 -12.18 -24.25
C ILE A 143 -0.17 -13.38 -24.22
N PRO A 144 0.19 -14.53 -23.59
CA PRO A 144 -0.71 -15.67 -23.55
C PRO A 144 -2.01 -15.35 -22.80
N MET A 145 -1.95 -14.58 -21.70
CA MET A 145 -3.15 -14.16 -20.98
C MET A 145 -4.00 -13.18 -21.80
N TYR A 146 -3.40 -12.26 -22.53
CA TYR A 146 -4.13 -11.39 -23.45
C TYR A 146 -4.88 -12.20 -24.50
N LEU A 147 -4.21 -13.15 -25.15
CA LEU A 147 -4.85 -14.01 -26.13
C LEU A 147 -6.02 -14.78 -25.50
N PHE A 148 -5.83 -15.35 -24.31
CA PHE A 148 -6.89 -16.03 -23.55
C PHE A 148 -8.14 -15.16 -23.36
N TRP A 149 -7.96 -13.95 -22.83
CA TRP A 149 -9.08 -13.05 -22.56
C TRP A 149 -9.71 -12.47 -23.83
N ALA A 150 -8.91 -12.21 -24.86
CA ALA A 150 -9.38 -11.63 -26.13
C ALA A 150 -10.08 -12.64 -27.04
N LYS A 151 -9.52 -13.85 -27.18
CA LYS A 151 -9.95 -14.84 -28.19
C LYS A 151 -10.85 -15.94 -27.64
N GLN A 152 -10.64 -16.38 -26.40
CA GLN A 152 -11.42 -17.49 -25.83
C GLN A 152 -12.58 -16.96 -24.99
N MET A 153 -12.33 -15.92 -24.18
CA MET A 153 -13.34 -15.37 -23.28
C MET A 153 -14.09 -14.17 -23.87
N HIS A 154 -13.51 -13.47 -24.85
CA HIS A 154 -14.05 -12.24 -25.44
C HIS A 154 -14.41 -11.17 -24.39
N LEU A 155 -13.57 -11.03 -23.36
CA LEU A 155 -13.77 -10.10 -22.23
C LEU A 155 -12.83 -8.90 -22.26
N THR A 156 -12.10 -8.67 -23.36
CA THR A 156 -11.39 -7.39 -23.57
C THR A 156 -12.40 -6.24 -23.69
N GLY A 157 -11.95 -5.02 -23.41
CA GLY A 157 -12.82 -3.85 -23.28
C GLY A 157 -13.59 -3.82 -21.95
N SER A 158 -13.17 -4.62 -20.97
CA SER A 158 -13.77 -4.70 -19.63
C SER A 158 -12.71 -4.83 -18.53
N LEU A 159 -13.14 -4.71 -17.27
CA LEU A 159 -12.27 -4.92 -16.10
C LEU A 159 -12.15 -6.40 -15.69
N TRP A 160 -12.93 -7.30 -16.29
CA TRP A 160 -12.97 -8.70 -15.89
C TRP A 160 -11.64 -9.43 -15.99
N PRO A 161 -10.81 -9.22 -17.04
CA PRO A 161 -9.48 -9.80 -17.13
C PRO A 161 -8.56 -9.41 -15.97
N LEU A 162 -8.84 -8.28 -15.30
CA LEU A 162 -8.08 -7.78 -14.17
C LEU A 162 -8.61 -8.31 -12.84
N VAL A 163 -9.93 -8.39 -12.68
CA VAL A 163 -10.59 -8.75 -11.41
C VAL A 163 -10.68 -10.27 -11.21
N ILE A 164 -11.04 -11.03 -12.24
CA ILE A 164 -11.29 -12.48 -12.11
C ILE A 164 -10.06 -13.24 -11.60
N PRO A 165 -8.84 -13.00 -12.13
CA PRO A 165 -7.64 -13.70 -11.64
C PRO A 165 -7.39 -13.52 -10.14
N MET A 166 -7.80 -12.39 -9.56
CA MET A 166 -7.61 -12.09 -8.13
C MET A 166 -8.41 -13.02 -7.21
N ALA A 167 -9.42 -13.72 -7.74
CA ALA A 167 -10.16 -14.74 -7.00
C ALA A 167 -9.41 -16.08 -6.85
N PHE A 168 -8.27 -16.26 -7.52
CA PHE A 168 -7.52 -17.52 -7.54
C PHE A 168 -6.25 -17.51 -6.67
N GLY A 169 -6.16 -16.55 -5.74
CA GLY A 169 -5.04 -16.41 -4.82
C GLY A 169 -3.87 -15.65 -5.44
N ASP A 170 -3.23 -14.83 -4.62
CA ASP A 170 -2.02 -14.10 -4.99
C ASP A 170 -0.82 -14.67 -4.22
N ALA A 171 0.29 -14.90 -4.91
CA ALA A 171 1.45 -15.57 -4.35
C ALA A 171 2.08 -14.76 -3.20
N PHE A 172 2.19 -13.44 -3.35
CA PHE A 172 2.72 -12.55 -2.32
C PHE A 172 1.80 -12.53 -1.09
N SER A 173 0.49 -12.39 -1.30
CA SER A 173 -0.53 -12.39 -0.25
C SER A 173 -0.57 -13.70 0.53
N ILE A 174 -0.52 -14.85 -0.17
CA ILE A 174 -0.44 -16.18 0.44
C ILE A 174 0.83 -16.30 1.29
N PHE A 175 1.97 -15.87 0.76
CA PHE A 175 3.24 -15.92 1.47
C PHE A 175 3.20 -15.07 2.75
N LEU A 176 2.78 -13.81 2.65
CA LEU A 176 2.75 -12.87 3.78
C LEU A 176 1.78 -13.32 4.88
N LEU A 177 0.55 -13.72 4.50
CA LEU A 177 -0.41 -14.29 5.44
C LEU A 177 0.16 -15.54 6.10
N ARG A 178 0.79 -16.44 5.34
CA ARG A 178 1.38 -17.66 5.90
C ARG A 178 2.45 -17.33 6.93
N GLN A 179 3.34 -16.37 6.66
CA GLN A 179 4.40 -16.00 7.61
C GLN A 179 3.82 -15.49 8.92
N PHE A 180 2.76 -14.66 8.86
CA PHE A 180 2.07 -14.24 10.06
C PHE A 180 1.38 -15.42 10.76
N LEU A 181 0.65 -16.25 10.02
CA LEU A 181 -0.08 -17.38 10.60
C LEU A 181 0.85 -18.38 11.31
N LEU A 182 2.12 -18.49 10.91
CA LEU A 182 3.10 -19.32 11.62
C LEU A 182 3.44 -18.81 13.03
N THR A 183 3.29 -17.51 13.30
CA THR A 183 3.55 -16.93 14.64
C THR A 183 2.43 -17.24 15.63
N ILE A 184 1.22 -17.54 15.14
CA ILE A 184 0.08 -17.92 15.99
C ILE A 184 0.36 -19.30 16.63
N PRO A 185 0.37 -19.42 17.97
CA PRO A 185 0.58 -20.70 18.65
C PRO A 185 -0.49 -21.75 18.26
N LYS A 186 -0.13 -23.03 18.23
CA LYS A 186 -1.04 -24.11 17.80
C LYS A 186 -2.08 -24.46 18.85
N GLU A 187 -1.81 -24.13 20.10
CA GLU A 187 -2.62 -24.33 21.28
C GLU A 187 -4.01 -23.69 21.11
N TYR A 188 -4.09 -22.55 20.40
CA TYR A 188 -5.37 -21.92 20.06
C TYR A 188 -6.25 -22.79 19.14
N LEU A 189 -5.63 -23.51 18.19
CA LEU A 189 -6.34 -24.41 17.28
C LEU A 189 -6.77 -25.69 18.01
N GLU A 190 -5.91 -26.20 18.90
CA GLU A 190 -6.20 -27.37 19.72
C GLU A 190 -7.35 -27.09 20.69
N ALA A 191 -7.34 -25.93 21.37
CA ALA A 191 -8.43 -25.48 22.22
C ALA A 191 -9.75 -25.37 21.44
N ALA A 192 -9.74 -24.73 20.27
CA ALA A 192 -10.96 -24.64 19.45
C ALA A 192 -11.50 -26.01 19.04
N ARG A 193 -10.60 -26.98 18.79
CA ARG A 193 -10.97 -28.35 18.44
C ARG A 193 -11.57 -29.11 19.61
N ILE A 194 -11.06 -28.88 20.83
CA ILE A 194 -11.66 -29.39 22.08
C ILE A 194 -13.07 -28.80 22.26
N ASP A 195 -13.28 -27.53 21.92
CA ASP A 195 -14.59 -26.86 21.91
C ASP A 195 -15.51 -27.31 20.74
N GLY A 196 -15.14 -28.36 20.00
CA GLY A 196 -15.94 -28.91 18.90
C GLY A 196 -15.97 -28.04 17.64
N CYS A 197 -15.05 -27.09 17.48
CA CYS A 197 -14.91 -26.35 16.23
C CYS A 197 -14.24 -27.19 15.14
N GLY A 198 -14.92 -27.34 14.00
CA GLY A 198 -14.29 -27.83 12.77
C GLY A 198 -13.33 -26.79 12.15
N ASP A 199 -12.46 -27.22 11.24
CA ASP A 199 -11.36 -26.40 10.71
C ASP A 199 -11.79 -25.05 10.11
N LEU A 200 -12.90 -25.04 9.36
CA LEU A 200 -13.44 -23.79 8.78
C LEU A 200 -13.95 -22.84 9.87
N ARG A 201 -14.59 -23.38 10.92
CA ARG A 201 -15.06 -22.60 12.06
C ARG A 201 -13.88 -22.04 12.85
N THR A 202 -12.83 -22.83 13.04
CA THR A 202 -11.58 -22.39 13.69
C THR A 202 -10.91 -21.28 12.89
N LEU A 203 -10.84 -21.41 11.56
CA LEU A 203 -10.32 -20.37 10.68
C LEU A 203 -11.08 -19.05 10.87
N VAL A 204 -12.41 -19.09 10.75
CA VAL A 204 -13.24 -17.86 10.77
C VAL A 204 -13.35 -17.25 12.16
N ARG A 205 -13.49 -18.05 13.22
CA ARG A 205 -13.78 -17.55 14.58
C ARG A 205 -12.54 -17.32 15.44
N VAL A 206 -11.45 -18.03 15.19
CA VAL A 206 -10.23 -17.94 16.03
C VAL A 206 -9.09 -17.30 15.26
N VAL A 207 -8.75 -17.86 14.11
CA VAL A 207 -7.55 -17.47 13.38
C VAL A 207 -7.71 -16.10 12.69
N LEU A 208 -8.85 -15.87 12.03
CA LEU A 208 -9.12 -14.65 11.28
C LEU A 208 -9.10 -13.39 12.18
N PRO A 209 -9.72 -13.37 13.38
CA PRO A 209 -9.58 -12.24 14.31
C PRO A 209 -8.15 -11.95 14.76
N MET A 210 -7.33 -13.00 14.97
CA MET A 210 -5.92 -12.86 15.33
C MET A 210 -5.07 -12.40 14.14
N ALA A 211 -5.46 -12.75 12.92
CA ALA A 211 -4.79 -12.40 11.68
C ALA A 211 -5.17 -11.02 11.13
N LYS A 212 -6.02 -10.24 11.83
CA LYS A 212 -6.43 -8.89 11.40
C LYS A 212 -5.26 -7.98 10.98
N PRO A 213 -4.12 -7.91 11.71
CA PRO A 213 -2.96 -7.12 11.28
C PRO A 213 -2.43 -7.51 9.91
N ALA A 214 -2.20 -8.81 9.69
CA ALA A 214 -1.67 -9.30 8.42
C ALA A 214 -2.70 -9.20 7.27
N ILE A 215 -3.98 -9.42 7.55
CA ILE A 215 -5.06 -9.21 6.59
C ILE A 215 -5.13 -7.73 6.19
N ALA A 216 -5.01 -6.81 7.13
CA ALA A 216 -4.99 -5.36 6.85
C ALA A 216 -3.77 -4.98 6.00
N ALA A 217 -2.59 -5.55 6.29
CA ALA A 217 -1.40 -5.34 5.47
C ALA A 217 -1.58 -5.84 4.03
N VAL A 218 -2.04 -7.08 3.83
CA VAL A 218 -2.32 -7.63 2.49
C VAL A 218 -3.38 -6.79 1.78
N ALA A 219 -4.46 -6.44 2.47
CA ALA A 219 -5.53 -5.64 1.89
C ALA A 219 -5.01 -4.28 1.40
N LEU A 220 -4.15 -3.63 2.19
CA LEU A 220 -3.55 -2.35 1.83
C LEU A 220 -2.62 -2.48 0.61
N PHE A 221 -1.72 -3.47 0.61
CA PHE A 221 -0.82 -3.71 -0.53
C PHE A 221 -1.58 -4.01 -1.81
N GLN A 222 -2.60 -4.88 -1.74
CA GLN A 222 -3.42 -5.23 -2.91
C GLN A 222 -4.25 -4.03 -3.39
N PHE A 223 -4.83 -3.26 -2.47
CA PHE A 223 -5.59 -2.08 -2.83
C PHE A 223 -4.71 -1.05 -3.55
N PHE A 224 -3.51 -0.80 -3.04
CA PHE A 224 -2.54 0.10 -3.69
C PHE A 224 -2.05 -0.44 -5.02
N PHE A 225 -1.83 -1.76 -5.14
CA PHE A 225 -1.48 -2.37 -6.41
C PHE A 225 -2.55 -2.08 -7.47
N CYS A 226 -3.82 -2.40 -7.20
CA CYS A 226 -4.91 -2.16 -8.13
C CYS A 226 -5.17 -0.68 -8.40
N TRP A 227 -5.05 0.18 -7.36
CA TRP A 227 -5.28 1.62 -7.50
C TRP A 227 -4.27 2.26 -8.44
N ASN A 228 -3.00 1.88 -8.33
CA ASN A 228 -1.91 2.43 -9.14
C ASN A 228 -1.71 1.67 -10.46
N ASP A 229 -2.49 0.62 -10.74
CA ASP A 229 -2.32 -0.17 -11.95
C ASP A 229 -2.75 0.61 -13.19
N TYR A 230 -1.75 0.94 -13.98
CA TYR A 230 -1.88 1.52 -15.31
C TYR A 230 -1.77 0.44 -16.40
N PHE A 231 -0.87 -0.54 -16.20
CA PHE A 231 -0.45 -1.48 -17.23
C PHE A 231 -1.55 -2.48 -17.58
N GLY A 232 -2.24 -3.03 -16.59
CA GLY A 232 -3.37 -3.94 -16.82
C GLY A 232 -4.49 -3.29 -17.64
N PRO A 233 -5.06 -2.17 -17.18
CA PRO A 233 -6.10 -1.44 -17.92
C PRO A 233 -5.67 -1.03 -19.34
N GLN A 234 -4.41 -0.66 -19.55
CA GLN A 234 -3.88 -0.36 -20.89
C GLN A 234 -4.00 -1.56 -21.84
N ILE A 235 -3.78 -2.78 -21.33
CA ILE A 235 -3.82 -3.99 -22.15
C ILE A 235 -5.26 -4.45 -22.38
N TYR A 236 -6.09 -4.46 -21.33
CA TYR A 236 -7.39 -5.15 -21.37
C TYR A 236 -8.59 -4.24 -21.56
N SER A 237 -8.50 -2.95 -21.24
CA SER A 237 -9.64 -2.03 -21.24
C SER A 237 -9.48 -0.82 -22.16
N SER A 238 -8.32 -0.66 -22.81
CA SER A 238 -7.97 0.52 -23.60
C SER A 238 -8.96 0.83 -24.72
N GLU A 239 -9.54 -0.20 -25.34
CA GLU A 239 -10.53 -0.09 -26.42
C GLU A 239 -11.90 0.47 -25.98
N ASN A 240 -12.19 0.52 -24.67
CA ASN A 240 -13.47 0.99 -24.14
C ASN A 240 -13.28 2.06 -23.04
N PRO A 241 -13.50 3.36 -23.35
CA PRO A 241 -13.43 4.44 -22.37
C PRO A 241 -14.33 4.28 -21.13
N GLY A 242 -15.42 3.52 -21.27
CA GLY A 242 -16.32 3.18 -20.16
C GLY A 242 -15.74 2.16 -19.17
N ALA A 243 -14.67 1.46 -19.54
CA ALA A 243 -13.97 0.47 -18.72
C ALA A 243 -12.63 0.96 -18.16
N TRP A 244 -12.21 2.20 -18.48
CA TRP A 244 -10.94 2.73 -17.98
C TRP A 244 -10.93 2.91 -16.46
N THR A 245 -9.77 2.70 -15.85
CA THR A 245 -9.46 3.09 -14.46
C THR A 245 -8.94 4.53 -14.41
N LEU A 246 -8.80 5.10 -13.22
CA LEU A 246 -8.26 6.44 -13.03
C LEU A 246 -6.84 6.54 -13.57
N SER A 247 -5.97 5.63 -13.14
CA SER A 247 -4.56 5.61 -13.55
C SER A 247 -4.39 5.59 -15.07
N TYR A 248 -5.23 4.81 -15.78
CA TYR A 248 -5.21 4.79 -17.25
C TYR A 248 -5.92 5.98 -17.89
N GLY A 249 -7.09 6.37 -17.38
CA GLY A 249 -7.87 7.51 -17.89
C GLY A 249 -7.14 8.85 -17.76
N LEU A 250 -6.25 9.01 -16.77
CA LEU A 250 -5.40 10.19 -16.62
C LEU A 250 -4.49 10.43 -17.84
N GLU A 251 -4.11 9.37 -18.56
CA GLU A 251 -3.31 9.50 -19.78
C GLU A 251 -4.05 10.27 -20.88
N SER A 252 -5.39 10.21 -20.91
CA SER A 252 -6.19 10.95 -21.89
C SER A 252 -6.08 12.48 -21.78
N PHE A 253 -5.57 13.02 -20.67
CA PHE A 253 -5.27 14.45 -20.52
C PHE A 253 -4.02 14.87 -21.31
N LYS A 254 -3.20 13.90 -21.72
CA LYS A 254 -2.07 14.08 -22.64
C LYS A 254 -2.55 13.80 -24.05
N GLY A 255 -3.15 14.80 -24.69
CA GLY A 255 -3.59 14.69 -26.08
C GLY A 255 -2.40 14.54 -27.05
N ALA A 256 -2.65 14.03 -28.25
CA ALA A 256 -1.62 13.79 -29.27
C ALA A 256 -0.83 15.04 -29.71
N HIS A 257 -1.42 16.23 -29.56
CA HIS A 257 -0.82 17.51 -29.98
C HIS A 257 -0.74 18.58 -28.88
N HIS A 258 -1.51 18.43 -27.79
CA HIS A 258 -1.53 19.36 -26.66
C HIS A 258 -1.71 18.59 -25.35
N THR A 259 -0.83 18.83 -24.38
CA THR A 259 -0.94 18.30 -23.02
C THR A 259 -1.39 19.42 -22.08
N ASN A 260 -2.54 19.22 -21.43
CA ASN A 260 -3.05 20.16 -20.44
C ASN A 260 -2.40 19.88 -19.08
N TRP A 261 -1.14 20.29 -18.91
CA TRP A 261 -0.34 19.97 -17.71
C TRP A 261 -1.01 20.38 -16.41
N ASN A 262 -1.63 21.56 -16.37
CA ASN A 262 -2.39 22.02 -15.22
C ASN A 262 -3.56 21.08 -14.86
N LEU A 263 -4.33 20.62 -15.85
CA LEU A 263 -5.43 19.67 -15.63
C LEU A 263 -4.92 18.28 -15.24
N THR A 264 -3.83 17.81 -15.85
CA THR A 264 -3.19 16.54 -15.49
C THR A 264 -2.71 16.56 -14.04
N MET A 265 -2.08 17.66 -13.60
CA MET A 265 -1.61 17.81 -12.21
C MET A 265 -2.79 17.94 -11.23
N ALA A 266 -3.86 18.66 -11.60
CA ALA A 266 -5.09 18.72 -10.81
C ALA A 266 -5.75 17.34 -10.67
N ALA A 267 -5.88 16.59 -11.76
CA ALA A 267 -6.40 15.23 -11.74
C ALA A 267 -5.52 14.29 -10.90
N THR A 268 -4.20 14.39 -11.03
CA THR A 268 -3.25 13.61 -10.23
C THR A 268 -3.48 13.83 -8.74
N LEU A 269 -3.61 15.09 -8.27
CA LEU A 269 -3.90 15.39 -6.86
C LEU A 269 -5.22 14.77 -6.39
N LEU A 270 -6.28 14.90 -7.20
CA LEU A 270 -7.58 14.32 -6.87
C LEU A 270 -7.52 12.79 -6.74
N VAL A 271 -6.76 12.13 -7.62
CA VAL A 271 -6.58 10.67 -7.61
C VAL A 271 -5.67 10.20 -6.48
N THR A 272 -4.66 10.98 -6.12
CA THR A 272 -3.73 10.65 -5.02
C THR A 272 -4.34 10.91 -3.64
N ALA A 273 -5.25 11.89 -3.50
CA ALA A 273 -5.80 12.28 -2.21
C ALA A 273 -6.43 11.12 -1.39
N PRO A 274 -7.30 10.24 -1.94
CA PRO A 274 -7.87 9.14 -1.17
C PRO A 274 -6.82 8.13 -0.71
N VAL A 275 -5.77 7.90 -1.51
CA VAL A 275 -4.67 6.99 -1.17
C VAL A 275 -3.89 7.54 0.02
N LEU A 276 -3.61 8.85 0.05
CA LEU A 276 -2.97 9.50 1.19
C LEU A 276 -3.83 9.38 2.44
N VAL A 277 -5.13 9.66 2.33
CA VAL A 277 -6.08 9.53 3.45
C VAL A 277 -6.10 8.09 3.97
N LEU A 278 -6.23 7.10 3.07
CA LEU A 278 -6.23 5.68 3.44
C LEU A 278 -4.91 5.28 4.11
N PHE A 279 -3.77 5.75 3.60
CA PHE A 279 -2.46 5.50 4.18
C PHE A 279 -2.35 6.04 5.61
N PHE A 280 -2.81 7.27 5.88
CA PHE A 280 -2.78 7.83 7.24
C PHE A 280 -3.59 6.99 8.25
N PHE A 281 -4.71 6.43 7.83
CA PHE A 281 -5.50 5.51 8.67
C PHE A 281 -4.86 4.12 8.78
N ALA A 282 -4.19 3.65 7.72
CA ALA A 282 -3.64 2.30 7.63
C ALA A 282 -2.16 2.18 8.03
N GLN A 283 -1.45 3.28 8.32
CA GLN A 283 -0.01 3.31 8.58
C GLN A 283 0.44 2.32 9.68
N LYS A 284 -0.36 2.12 10.72
CA LYS A 284 -0.05 1.15 11.79
C LYS A 284 -0.03 -0.29 11.25
N ALA A 285 -1.05 -0.66 10.48
CA ALA A 285 -1.13 -1.96 9.83
C ALA A 285 -0.02 -2.15 8.77
N PHE A 286 0.34 -1.08 8.05
CA PHE A 286 1.45 -1.10 7.10
C PHE A 286 2.79 -1.38 7.80
N ILE A 287 3.09 -0.68 8.89
CA ILE A 287 4.33 -0.88 9.66
C ILE A 287 4.40 -2.31 10.19
N GLU A 288 3.32 -2.81 10.79
CA GLU A 288 3.24 -4.20 11.26
C GLU A 288 3.47 -5.20 10.10
N GLY A 289 2.88 -4.95 8.93
CA GLY A 289 3.10 -5.74 7.71
C GLY A 289 4.55 -5.77 7.24
N VAL A 290 5.22 -4.62 7.20
CA VAL A 290 6.63 -4.49 6.78
C VAL A 290 7.57 -5.14 7.79
N THR A 291 7.27 -5.07 9.08
CA THR A 291 8.10 -5.76 10.09
C THR A 291 8.09 -7.28 9.90
N LEU A 292 6.98 -7.87 9.45
CA LEU A 292 6.87 -9.30 9.18
C LEU A 292 7.69 -9.74 7.95
N THR A 293 7.90 -8.86 6.97
CA THR A 293 8.74 -9.14 5.79
C THR A 293 10.22 -8.84 6.05
N GLY A 294 10.52 -8.00 7.04
CA GLY A 294 11.88 -7.53 7.37
C GLY A 294 12.66 -8.37 8.39
N VAL A 295 12.06 -9.35 9.09
CA VAL A 295 12.81 -10.19 10.06
C VAL A 295 13.54 -11.33 9.36
N LYS A 296 14.75 -11.01 8.89
CA LYS A 296 15.93 -11.89 8.86
C LYS A 296 17.17 -11.02 9.03
N GLY A 297 17.68 -10.97 10.26
CA GLY A 297 18.89 -10.25 10.69
C GLY A 297 18.92 -10.16 12.20
#